data_AF-A0AAX6N5P5-F1
#
_entry.id   AF-A0AAX6N5P5-F1
#
_cell.length_a   1.000
_cell.length_b   1.000
_cell.length_c   1.000
_cell.angle_alpha   90.00
_cell.angle_beta   90.00
_cell.angle_gamma   90.00
#
_symmetry.space_group_name_H-M   'P 1'
#
loop_
_entity.id
_entity.type
_entity.pdbx_description
1 polymer ?
#
loop_
_entity_poly.entity_id
_entity_poly.type
_entity_poly.pdbx_seq_one_letter_code
_entity_poly.pdbx_strand_id
1 'polypeptide(L)'
;MSNRRMLLSEEGKQILDRVVDSLECERPMAVKIALAKGISISEGPVSEQYSPGKNKWTIPDNIIKDKEFLLFKHLIINEVSTPLTDDDLHKHMLAFIEKGLRKLEDDLENKTSMEDFRLRII
;
A
#
# COMPACT_ATOMS: atom_id res chain seq x y z
N MET A 1 -8.55 5.68 -21.57
CA MET A 1 -7.33 4.87 -21.39
C MET A 1 -7.65 3.81 -20.36
N SER A 2 -7.39 2.54 -20.68
CA SER A 2 -8.00 1.39 -19.99
C SER A 2 -7.60 1.30 -18.52
N ASN A 3 -8.58 1.54 -17.63
CA ASN A 3 -8.46 1.30 -16.20
C ASN A 3 -8.19 -0.20 -15.97
N ARG A 4 -6.93 -0.54 -15.65
CA ARG A 4 -6.56 -1.90 -15.27
C ARG A 4 -6.87 -2.09 -13.79
N ARG A 5 -7.76 -3.04 -13.50
CA ARG A 5 -8.13 -3.44 -12.13
C ARG A 5 -6.89 -3.90 -11.36
N MET A 6 -6.47 -3.13 -10.36
CA MET A 6 -5.42 -3.56 -9.44
C MET A 6 -6.01 -4.61 -8.48
N LEU A 7 -5.31 -5.73 -8.33
CA LEU A 7 -5.76 -6.86 -7.52
C LEU A 7 -4.83 -7.00 -6.33
N LEU A 8 -5.35 -6.69 -5.15
CA LEU A 8 -4.65 -6.88 -3.88
C LEU A 8 -4.63 -8.36 -3.51
N SER A 9 -3.54 -8.79 -2.88
CA SER A 9 -3.44 -10.12 -2.29
C SER A 9 -4.48 -10.32 -1.17
N GLU A 10 -4.79 -11.59 -0.87
CA GLU A 10 -5.74 -11.92 0.20
C GLU A 10 -5.24 -11.42 1.55
N GLU A 11 -3.95 -11.62 1.82
CA GLU A 11 -3.25 -11.07 2.98
C GLU A 11 -3.31 -9.53 2.98
N GLY A 12 -2.94 -8.89 1.87
CA GLY A 12 -3.01 -7.44 1.74
C GLY A 12 -4.40 -6.88 2.03
N LYS A 13 -5.47 -7.58 1.63
CA LYS A 13 -6.84 -7.18 1.96
C LYS A 13 -7.13 -7.26 3.46
N GLN A 14 -6.71 -8.34 4.13
CA GLN A 14 -6.88 -8.48 5.57
C GLN A 14 -6.12 -7.38 6.33
N ILE A 15 -4.91 -7.06 5.87
CA ILE A 15 -4.12 -5.96 6.43
C ILE A 15 -4.83 -4.62 6.21
N LEU A 16 -5.34 -4.37 4.99
CA LEU A 16 -6.07 -3.16 4.68
C LEU A 16 -7.29 -2.98 5.59
N ASP A 17 -8.07 -4.03 5.81
CA ASP A 17 -9.23 -3.99 6.70
C ASP A 17 -8.79 -3.65 8.15
N ARG A 18 -7.71 -4.27 8.66
CA ARG A 18 -7.15 -3.92 9.99
C ARG A 18 -6.64 -2.48 10.08
N VAL A 19 -5.98 -1.98 9.03
CA VAL A 19 -5.48 -0.60 8.95
C VAL A 19 -6.64 0.40 8.91
N VAL A 20 -7.70 0.08 8.16
CA VAL A 20 -8.95 0.88 8.10
C VAL A 20 -9.56 1.01 9.49
N ASP A 21 -9.69 -0.10 10.21
CA ASP A 21 -10.28 -0.12 11.54
C ASP A 21 -9.38 0.61 12.55
N SER A 22 -8.06 0.41 12.48
CA SER A 22 -7.10 1.02 13.42
C SER A 22 -6.93 2.53 13.22
N LEU A 23 -7.01 3.01 11.97
CA LEU A 23 -6.87 4.43 11.64
C LEU A 23 -8.22 5.16 11.56
N GLU A 24 -9.34 4.45 11.78
CA GLU A 24 -10.70 4.97 11.66
C GLU A 24 -10.94 5.75 10.36
N CYS A 25 -10.44 5.22 9.24
CA CYS A 25 -10.46 5.92 7.95
C CYS A 25 -11.14 5.09 6.86
N GLU A 26 -11.62 5.73 5.80
CA GLU A 26 -12.24 5.02 4.70
C GLU A 26 -11.21 4.20 3.90
N ARG A 27 -11.62 3.06 3.35
CA ARG A 27 -10.77 2.20 2.49
C ARG A 27 -9.97 2.98 1.41
N PRO A 28 -10.56 3.92 0.64
CA PRO A 28 -9.81 4.72 -0.32
C PRO A 28 -8.65 5.49 0.31
N MET A 29 -8.85 6.05 1.50
CA MET A 29 -7.81 6.77 2.24
C MET A 29 -6.72 5.81 2.70
N ALA A 30 -7.08 4.66 3.27
CA ALA A 30 -6.12 3.65 3.71
C ALA A 30 -5.22 3.14 2.56
N VAL A 31 -5.77 2.94 1.37
CA VAL A 31 -4.99 2.57 0.17
C VAL A 31 -3.99 3.68 -0.21
N LYS A 32 -4.38 4.96 -0.13
CA LYS A 32 -3.47 6.09 -0.39
C LYS A 32 -2.36 6.19 0.64
N ILE A 33 -2.69 5.99 1.92
CA ILE A 33 -1.72 5.98 3.01
C ILE A 33 -0.73 4.84 2.81
N ALA A 34 -1.20 3.64 2.48
CA ALA A 34 -0.35 2.51 2.16
C ALA A 34 0.57 2.80 0.97
N LEU A 35 0.07 3.36 -0.12
CA LEU A 35 0.90 3.74 -1.26
C LEU A 35 1.99 4.75 -0.86
N ALA A 36 1.61 5.84 -0.18
CA ALA A 36 2.55 6.87 0.25
C ALA A 36 3.61 6.30 1.21
N LYS A 37 3.18 5.47 2.18
CA LYS A 37 4.07 4.79 3.11
C LYS A 37 5.04 3.88 2.36
N GLY A 38 4.53 3.04 1.45
CA GLY A 38 5.32 2.13 0.63
C GLY A 38 6.39 2.84 -0.18
N ILE A 39 6.06 3.98 -0.81
CA ILE A 39 7.04 4.83 -1.50
C ILE A 39 8.06 5.39 -0.49
N SER A 40 7.62 5.93 0.64
CA SER A 40 8.51 6.59 1.62
C SER A 40 9.56 5.69 2.26
N ILE A 41 9.30 4.38 2.33
CA ILE A 41 10.21 3.37 2.91
C ILE A 41 10.97 2.57 1.84
N SER A 42 10.78 2.93 0.57
CA SER A 42 11.50 2.29 -0.51
C SER A 42 12.76 3.07 -0.81
N GLU A 43 13.80 2.33 -1.17
CA GLU A 43 15.10 2.82 -1.62
C GLU A 43 15.34 2.22 -3.01
N GLY A 44 14.38 2.40 -3.91
CA GLY A 44 14.35 1.78 -5.22
C GLY A 44 13.11 0.93 -5.54
N PRO A 45 13.13 0.20 -6.68
CA PRO A 45 12.00 -0.61 -7.12
C PRO A 45 11.68 -1.74 -6.15
N VAL A 46 10.39 -1.89 -5.84
CA VAL A 46 9.89 -3.03 -5.06
C VAL A 46 9.98 -4.28 -5.91
N SER A 47 10.92 -5.17 -5.56
CA SER A 47 11.16 -6.46 -6.20
C SER A 47 10.29 -7.58 -5.64
N GLU A 48 9.59 -7.33 -4.54
CA GLU A 48 8.70 -8.30 -3.89
C GLU A 48 7.50 -8.60 -4.78
N GLN A 49 7.35 -9.89 -5.12
CA GLN A 49 6.19 -10.39 -5.84
C GLN A 49 5.16 -10.90 -4.84
N TYR A 50 4.12 -10.10 -4.61
CA TYR A 50 3.00 -10.52 -3.79
C TYR A 50 2.08 -11.40 -4.64
N SER A 51 2.08 -12.71 -4.37
CA SER A 51 1.20 -13.64 -5.08
C SER A 51 -0.25 -13.31 -4.77
N PRO A 52 -1.07 -12.98 -5.78
CA PRO A 52 -2.49 -12.75 -5.56
C PRO A 52 -3.13 -14.12 -5.33
N GLY A 53 -3.41 -14.45 -4.05
CA GLY A 53 -4.07 -15.68 -3.64
C GLY A 53 -5.45 -15.92 -4.30
N LYS A 54 -6.18 -16.92 -3.83
CA LYS A 54 -7.48 -17.30 -4.42
C LYS A 54 -8.56 -16.22 -4.22
N ASN A 55 -8.55 -15.51 -3.09
CA ASN A 55 -9.49 -14.42 -2.80
C ASN A 55 -8.88 -13.05 -3.09
N LYS A 56 -8.89 -12.66 -4.36
CA LYS A 56 -8.36 -11.35 -4.80
C LYS A 56 -9.36 -10.25 -4.49
N TRP A 57 -8.91 -9.17 -3.85
CA TRP A 57 -9.73 -7.96 -3.74
C TRP A 57 -9.37 -6.99 -4.85
N THR A 58 -10.38 -6.49 -5.57
CA THR A 58 -10.16 -5.49 -6.61
C THR A 58 -10.20 -4.11 -5.98
N ILE A 59 -9.11 -3.37 -6.10
CA ILE A 59 -9.04 -1.96 -5.72
C ILE A 59 -9.96 -1.19 -6.70
N PRO A 60 -11.02 -0.51 -6.21
CA PRO A 60 -11.91 0.25 -7.08
C PRO A 60 -11.17 1.27 -7.94
N ASP A 61 -11.48 1.24 -9.24
CA ASP A 61 -11.06 2.28 -10.18
C ASP A 61 -11.67 3.60 -9.68
N ASN A 62 -10.83 4.62 -9.44
CA ASN A 62 -11.14 5.96 -8.91
C ASN A 62 -10.60 6.30 -7.51
N ILE A 63 -9.87 5.40 -6.84
CA ILE A 63 -9.28 5.76 -5.54
C ILE A 63 -8.20 6.85 -5.69
N ILE A 64 -7.37 6.77 -6.73
CA ILE A 64 -6.30 7.75 -7.01
C ILE A 64 -6.62 8.44 -8.33
N LYS A 65 -6.83 9.76 -8.30
CA LYS A 65 -7.25 10.54 -9.49
C LYS A 65 -6.39 11.76 -9.76
N ASP A 66 -6.42 12.20 -11.02
CA ASP A 66 -5.97 13.50 -11.50
C ASP A 66 -4.60 13.90 -10.93
N LYS A 67 -4.57 14.86 -9.99
CA LYS A 67 -3.36 15.41 -9.39
C LYS A 67 -2.64 14.40 -8.49
N GLU A 68 -3.37 13.55 -7.78
CA GLU A 68 -2.78 12.52 -6.92
C GLU A 68 -2.10 11.45 -7.78
N PHE A 69 -2.74 11.05 -8.87
CA PHE A 69 -2.15 10.09 -9.81
C PHE A 69 -0.86 10.64 -10.41
N LEU A 70 -0.86 11.90 -10.83
CA LEU A 70 0.33 12.57 -11.35
C LEU A 70 1.45 12.63 -10.30
N LEU A 71 1.11 12.98 -9.05
CA LEU A 71 2.06 13.01 -7.94
C LEU A 71 2.69 11.63 -7.72
N PHE A 72 1.89 10.58 -7.56
CA PHE A 72 2.40 9.23 -7.34
C PHE A 72 3.20 8.72 -8.53
N LYS A 73 2.81 9.06 -9.77
CA LYS A 73 3.59 8.75 -10.97
C LYS A 73 4.98 9.36 -10.89
N HIS A 74 5.11 10.64 -10.55
CA HIS A 74 6.41 11.29 -10.41
C HIS A 74 7.26 10.68 -9.29
N LEU A 75 6.65 10.41 -8.13
CA LEU A 75 7.36 9.78 -7.01
C LEU A 75 7.90 8.39 -7.38
N ILE A 76 7.07 7.56 -8.03
CA ILE A 76 7.47 6.22 -8.46
C ILE A 76 8.56 6.29 -9.53
N ILE A 77 8.47 7.21 -10.49
CA ILE A 77 9.51 7.39 -11.53
C ILE A 77 10.84 7.80 -10.89
N ASN A 78 10.82 8.71 -9.91
CA ASN A 78 12.02 9.10 -9.19
C ASN A 78 12.64 7.90 -8.47
N GLU A 79 11.81 7.06 -7.85
CA GLU A 79 12.27 5.91 -7.07
C GLU A 79 12.82 4.79 -7.94
N VAL A 80 12.18 4.51 -9.06
CA VAL A 80 12.58 3.42 -9.97
C VAL A 80 13.67 3.88 -10.96
N SER A 81 13.90 5.19 -11.10
CA SER A 81 14.92 5.80 -11.98
C SER A 81 14.90 5.32 -13.43
N THR A 82 13.75 4.81 -13.90
CA THR A 82 13.56 4.34 -15.28
C THR A 82 12.26 4.90 -15.86
N PRO A 83 12.20 5.11 -17.19
CA PRO A 83 10.97 5.50 -17.85
C PRO A 83 9.96 4.34 -17.79
N LEU A 84 8.84 4.57 -17.09
CA LEU A 84 7.77 3.59 -16.93
C LEU A 84 6.67 3.81 -17.94
N THR A 85 6.18 2.72 -18.52
CA THR A 85 4.89 2.72 -19.22
C THR A 85 3.76 2.81 -18.20
N ASP A 86 2.57 3.26 -18.63
CA ASP A 86 1.41 3.31 -17.72
C ASP A 86 1.07 1.90 -17.18
N ASP A 87 1.36 0.84 -17.95
CA ASP A 87 1.20 -0.56 -17.52
C ASP A 87 2.15 -0.95 -16.39
N ASP A 88 3.40 -0.52 -16.46
CA ASP A 88 4.40 -0.81 -15.43
C ASP A 88 4.18 0.04 -14.19
N LEU A 89 3.69 1.28 -14.36
CA LEU A 89 3.29 2.14 -13.26
C LEU A 89 2.24 1.49 -12.36
N HIS A 90 1.19 0.88 -12.93
CA HIS A 90 0.14 0.23 -12.12
C HIS A 90 0.67 -0.97 -11.34
N LYS A 91 1.63 -1.73 -11.91
CA LYS A 91 2.31 -2.82 -11.19
C LYS A 91 3.14 -2.28 -10.03
N HIS A 92 3.89 -1.21 -10.26
CA HIS A 92 4.67 -0.57 -9.21
C HIS A 92 3.77 0.00 -8.10
N MET A 93 2.67 0.68 -8.46
CA MET A 93 1.70 1.17 -7.49
C MET A 93 1.17 0.04 -6.59
N LEU A 94 0.80 -1.09 -7.19
CA LEU A 94 0.35 -2.26 -6.42
C LEU A 94 1.44 -2.78 -5.49
N ALA A 95 2.68 -2.90 -5.97
CA ALA A 95 3.80 -3.37 -5.16
C ALA A 95 4.11 -2.43 -3.99
N PHE A 96 4.06 -1.11 -4.21
CA PHE A 96 4.22 -0.12 -3.14
C PHE A 96 3.06 -0.16 -2.13
N ILE A 97 1.81 -0.31 -2.58
CA ILE A 97 0.66 -0.46 -1.67
C ILE A 97 0.85 -1.68 -0.77
N GLU A 98 1.22 -2.83 -1.35
CA GLU A 98 1.43 -4.07 -0.62
C GLU A 98 2.60 -3.97 0.39
N LYS A 99 3.71 -3.35 0.00
CA LYS A 99 4.84 -3.08 0.89
C LYS A 99 4.44 -2.12 2.03
N GLY A 100 3.70 -1.07 1.70
CA GLY A 100 3.22 -0.09 2.65
C GLY A 100 2.24 -0.68 3.66
N LEU A 101 1.32 -1.54 3.21
CA LEU A 101 0.39 -2.24 4.09
C LEU A 101 1.12 -3.11 5.12
N ARG A 102 2.07 -3.94 4.68
CA ARG A 102 2.87 -4.77 5.60
C ARG A 102 3.62 -3.92 6.62
N LYS A 103 4.23 -2.82 6.18
CA LYS A 103 4.91 -1.91 7.12
C LYS A 103 3.95 -1.25 8.10
N LEU A 104 2.72 -0.91 7.67
CA LEU A 104 1.69 -0.36 8.56
C LEU A 104 1.21 -1.40 9.58
N GLU A 105 1.04 -2.67 9.17
CA GLU A 105 0.73 -3.77 10.08
C GLU A 105 1.83 -3.93 11.14
N ASP A 106 3.09 -4.03 10.71
CA ASP A 106 4.23 -4.10 11.62
C ASP A 106 4.24 -2.91 12.60
N ASP A 107 4.01 -1.69 12.10
CA ASP A 107 4.02 -0.48 12.92
C ASP A 107 2.85 -0.48 13.93
N LEU A 108 1.70 -1.06 13.59
CA LEU A 108 0.55 -1.23 14.50
C LEU A 108 0.82 -2.29 15.55
N GLU A 109 1.31 -3.48 15.16
CA GLU A 109 1.63 -4.57 16.09
C GLU A 109 2.72 -4.18 17.09
N ASN A 110 3.75 -3.47 16.63
CA ASN A 110 4.83 -3.00 17.50
C ASN A 110 4.35 -1.95 18.51
N LYS A 111 3.43 -1.06 18.13
CA LYS A 111 2.85 -0.08 19.07
C LYS A 111 2.01 -0.77 20.14
N THR A 112 1.16 -1.70 19.76
CA THR A 112 0.34 -2.49 20.70
C THR A 112 1.23 -3.29 21.65
N SER A 113 2.29 -3.92 21.15
CA SER A 113 3.27 -4.65 21.98
C SER A 113 3.98 -3.75 23.00
N MET A 114 4.32 -2.51 22.65
CA MET A 114 4.91 -1.56 23.60
C MET A 114 3.91 -1.10 24.67
N GLU A 115 2.63 -0.94 24.32
CA GLU A 115 1.58 -0.65 25.31
C GLU A 115 1.39 -1.84 26.27
N ASP A 116 1.35 -3.06 25.76
CA ASP A 116 1.30 -4.29 26.56
C ASP A 116 2.51 -4.44 27.50
N PHE A 117 3.70 -4.06 27.03
CA PHE A 117 4.91 -4.11 27.85
C PHE A 117 4.86 -3.11 29.01
N ARG A 118 4.30 -1.92 28.79
CA ARG A 118 4.11 -0.93 29.88
C ARG A 118 3.09 -1.42 30.90
N LEU A 119 2.01 -2.07 30.46
CA LEU A 119 0.99 -2.62 31.36
C LEU A 119 1.53 -3.75 32.26
N ARG A 120 2.54 -4.50 31.82
CA ARG A 120 3.19 -5.55 32.64
C ARG A 120 4.16 -5.06 33.71
N ILE A 121 4.61 -3.80 33.63
CA ILE A 121 5.62 -3.24 34.56
C ILE A 121 4.98 -2.56 35.77
N ILE A 122 3.66 -2.32 35.74
CA ILE A 122 2.87 -1.72 36.82
C ILE A 122 2.25 -2.84 37.67
#